data_AF-A0A969SIC4-F1
#
_entry.id   AF-A0A969SIC4-F1
#
_cell.length_a   1.000
_cell.length_b   1.000
_cell.length_c   1.000
_cell.angle_alpha   90.00
_cell.angle_beta   90.00
_cell.angle_gamma   90.00
#
_symmetry.space_group_name_H-M   'P 1'
#
loop_
_entity.id
_entity.type
_entity.pdbx_description
1 polymer ?
#
loop_
_entity_poly.entity_id
_entity_poly.type
_entity_poly.pdbx_seq_one_letter_code
_entity_poly.pdbx_strand_id
1 'polypeptide(L)'
;GAQTQTVTAAAPSATPAPGKVAAAPPSAPPARSAADLESLAAPIALHPDPLISILLPAAVYPVEIVQAARFVKDTNNIPKIDAQPWDDNVKAVAKFPALIEQMDADLQWTVDLGVAFVEQPKELMDKIQELRGKAHQAGTLQTTPQQVVTVTTSWSCRPMSPRW
;
A
#
# COMPACT_ATOMS: atom_id res chain seq x y z
N GLY A 1 12.38 -69.71 31.41
CA GLY A 1 13.15 -68.80 32.27
C GLY A 1 14.39 -68.34 31.53
N ALA A 2 14.77 -67.07 31.74
CA ALA A 2 16.13 -66.49 31.78
C ALA A 2 17.30 -67.24 31.07
N GLN A 3 18.25 -66.64 30.35
CA GLN A 3 18.80 -65.28 30.37
C GLN A 3 19.92 -65.12 29.29
N THR A 4 20.14 -63.86 28.85
CA THR A 4 21.42 -63.20 28.45
C THR A 4 22.19 -63.63 27.18
N GLN A 5 22.56 -62.68 26.30
CA GLN A 5 23.88 -61.98 26.28
C GLN A 5 24.02 -61.03 25.06
N THR A 6 24.96 -60.08 25.21
CA THR A 6 25.35 -58.87 24.45
C THR A 6 25.92 -59.06 23.05
N VAL A 7 25.75 -58.08 22.14
CA VAL A 7 26.76 -57.69 21.13
C VAL A 7 26.68 -56.17 20.81
N THR A 8 27.85 -55.52 20.84
CA THR A 8 28.17 -54.15 20.39
C THR A 8 28.41 -54.13 18.87
N ALA A 9 28.14 -52.99 18.21
CA ALA A 9 28.89 -52.37 17.09
C ALA A 9 28.19 -52.16 15.74
N ALA A 10 28.60 -51.03 15.14
CA ALA A 10 28.63 -50.66 13.72
C ALA A 10 27.40 -49.94 13.13
N ALA A 11 27.49 -48.61 13.11
CA ALA A 11 26.72 -47.76 12.21
C ALA A 11 27.21 -47.94 10.75
N PRO A 12 26.30 -48.09 9.76
CA PRO A 12 26.66 -47.89 8.37
C PRO A 12 26.49 -46.41 7.97
N SER A 13 27.56 -45.83 7.44
CA SER A 13 27.56 -44.55 6.73
C SER A 13 26.63 -44.62 5.51
N ALA A 14 25.65 -43.72 5.41
CA ALA A 14 24.80 -43.59 4.23
C ALA A 14 25.26 -42.42 3.34
N THR A 15 25.56 -42.74 2.08
CA THR A 15 25.87 -41.86 0.95
C THR A 15 24.74 -40.84 0.66
N PRO A 16 25.04 -39.60 0.20
CA PRO A 16 24.00 -38.64 -0.16
C PRO A 16 23.50 -38.78 -1.62
N ALA A 17 22.18 -38.54 -1.78
CA ALA A 17 21.43 -38.11 -2.98
C ALA A 17 21.14 -39.16 -4.09
N PRO A 18 19.95 -39.10 -4.73
CA PRO A 18 19.56 -37.98 -5.59
C PRO A 18 18.46 -37.11 -4.99
N GLY A 19 18.69 -35.80 -4.95
CA GLY A 19 17.69 -34.81 -4.56
C GLY A 19 16.53 -34.81 -5.54
N LYS A 20 15.33 -35.09 -5.03
CA LYS A 20 14.07 -34.83 -5.73
C LYS A 20 14.03 -33.34 -6.05
N VAL A 21 14.16 -32.99 -7.32
CA VAL A 21 13.98 -31.61 -7.79
C VAL A 21 12.55 -31.23 -7.41
N ALA A 22 12.41 -30.37 -6.40
CA ALA A 22 11.12 -29.81 -6.06
C ALA A 22 10.69 -28.95 -7.26
N ALA A 23 9.64 -29.37 -7.94
CA ALA A 23 8.99 -28.55 -8.95
C ALA A 23 8.60 -27.22 -8.29
N ALA A 24 9.13 -26.11 -8.83
CA ALA A 24 8.72 -24.78 -8.43
C ALA A 24 7.19 -24.68 -8.60
N PRO A 25 6.47 -24.08 -7.62
CA PRO A 25 5.03 -23.87 -7.76
C PRO A 25 4.75 -23.06 -9.04
N PRO A 26 3.56 -23.24 -9.66
CA PRO A 26 3.17 -22.45 -10.82
C PRO A 26 3.33 -20.97 -10.46
N SER A 27 4.17 -20.26 -11.22
CA SER A 27 4.34 -18.82 -11.07
C SER A 27 2.97 -18.19 -11.05
N ALA A 28 2.62 -17.57 -9.92
CA ALA A 28 1.57 -16.57 -9.91
C ALA A 28 1.83 -15.59 -11.07
N PRO A 29 0.80 -14.98 -11.66
CA PRO A 29 0.99 -13.91 -12.63
C PRO A 29 2.09 -12.98 -12.12
N PRO A 30 3.06 -12.57 -12.94
CA PRO A 30 4.20 -11.80 -12.45
C PRO A 30 3.66 -10.55 -11.77
N ALA A 31 3.71 -10.58 -10.45
CA ALA A 31 3.55 -9.47 -9.56
C ALA A 31 4.34 -8.29 -10.13
N ARG A 32 3.79 -7.06 -10.12
CA ARG A 32 4.55 -5.91 -10.62
C ARG A 32 5.88 -5.83 -9.91
N SER A 33 6.89 -5.42 -10.67
CA SER A 33 8.24 -5.28 -10.15
C SER A 33 8.26 -4.21 -9.07
N ALA A 34 9.17 -4.35 -8.11
CA ALA A 34 9.37 -3.33 -7.07
C ALA A 34 9.65 -1.92 -7.65
N ALA A 35 10.31 -1.85 -8.81
CA ALA A 35 10.59 -0.60 -9.51
C ALA A 35 9.34 0.03 -10.15
N ASP A 36 8.43 -0.79 -10.69
CA ASP A 36 7.14 -0.31 -11.23
C ASP A 36 6.26 0.25 -10.11
N LEU A 37 6.18 -0.45 -8.97
CA LEU A 37 5.48 0.03 -7.79
C LEU A 37 6.09 1.31 -7.23
N GLU A 38 7.42 1.42 -7.20
CA GLU A 38 8.11 2.66 -6.80
C GLU A 38 7.76 3.82 -7.74
N SER A 39 7.72 3.59 -9.05
CA SER A 39 7.35 4.61 -10.05
C SER A 39 5.89 5.06 -9.91
N LEU A 40 4.97 4.12 -9.62
CA LEU A 40 3.56 4.44 -9.36
C LEU A 40 3.37 5.22 -8.05
N ALA A 41 4.15 4.85 -7.03
CA ALA A 41 4.13 5.48 -5.71
C ALA A 41 4.84 6.84 -5.69
N ALA A 42 5.83 7.08 -6.56
CA ALA A 42 6.62 8.30 -6.59
C ALA A 42 5.79 9.61 -6.55
N PRO A 43 4.76 9.81 -7.40
CA PRO A 43 3.95 11.03 -7.37
C PRO A 43 3.12 11.16 -6.08
N ILE A 44 2.71 10.04 -5.45
CA ILE A 44 1.86 10.04 -4.25
C ILE A 44 2.65 9.95 -2.94
N ALA A 45 3.94 9.60 -2.98
CA ALA A 45 4.76 9.40 -1.80
C ALA A 45 4.96 10.68 -0.98
N LEU A 46 4.85 11.85 -1.61
CA LEU A 46 4.88 13.15 -0.94
C LEU A 46 3.53 13.56 -0.34
N HIS A 47 2.45 12.83 -0.62
CA HIS A 47 1.14 13.10 -0.03
C HIS A 47 1.02 12.48 1.37
N PRO A 48 0.22 13.09 2.27
CA PRO A 48 -0.04 12.54 3.60
C PRO A 48 -0.82 11.21 3.53
N ASP A 49 -0.48 10.26 4.41
CA ASP A 49 -1.06 8.91 4.46
C ASP A 49 -2.61 8.85 4.51
N PRO A 50 -3.30 9.78 5.22
CA PRO A 50 -4.75 9.85 5.18
C PRO A 50 -5.31 10.15 3.78
N LEU A 51 -4.61 10.92 2.95
CA LEU A 51 -5.01 11.15 1.55
C LEU A 51 -4.78 9.91 0.70
N ILE A 52 -3.70 9.17 0.94
CA ILE A 52 -3.42 7.93 0.21
C ILE A 52 -4.48 6.87 0.52
N SER A 53 -4.95 6.83 1.77
CA SER A 53 -6.00 5.91 2.23
C SER A 53 -7.36 6.12 1.55
N ILE A 54 -7.67 7.34 1.09
CA ILE A 54 -8.88 7.61 0.28
C ILE A 54 -8.58 7.55 -1.22
N LEU A 55 -7.35 7.84 -1.64
CA LEU A 55 -6.96 7.86 -3.05
C LEU A 55 -6.93 6.46 -3.68
N LEU A 56 -6.33 5.49 -2.98
CA LEU A 56 -6.15 4.14 -3.52
C LEU A 56 -7.48 3.41 -3.75
N PRO A 57 -8.46 3.45 -2.83
CA PRO A 57 -9.78 2.91 -3.11
C PRO A 57 -10.51 3.66 -4.23
N ALA A 58 -10.33 4.98 -4.32
CA ALA A 58 -10.93 5.78 -5.38
C ALA A 58 -10.37 5.45 -6.78
N ALA A 59 -9.08 5.08 -6.86
CA ALA A 59 -8.42 4.72 -8.11
C ALA A 59 -8.99 3.45 -8.77
N VAL A 60 -9.69 2.60 -8.01
CA VAL A 60 -10.41 1.42 -8.53
C VAL A 60 -11.69 1.81 -9.31
N TYR A 61 -12.11 3.09 -9.23
CA TYR A 61 -13.29 3.64 -9.91
C TYR A 61 -12.92 4.71 -10.95
N PRO A 62 -12.14 4.40 -12.00
CA PRO A 62 -11.62 5.39 -12.95
C PRO A 62 -12.71 6.17 -13.68
N VAL A 63 -13.88 5.54 -13.93
CA VAL A 63 -15.03 6.22 -14.54
C VAL A 63 -15.60 7.29 -13.62
N GLU A 64 -15.71 7.02 -12.33
CA GLU A 64 -16.19 7.99 -11.35
C GLU A 64 -15.18 9.13 -11.17
N ILE A 65 -13.88 8.83 -11.24
CA ILE A 65 -12.81 9.84 -11.23
C ILE A 65 -12.95 10.83 -12.38
N VAL A 66 -13.17 10.35 -13.62
CA VAL A 66 -13.39 11.23 -14.78
C VAL A 66 -14.65 12.07 -14.57
N GLN A 67 -15.75 11.47 -14.13
CA GLN A 67 -16.99 12.21 -13.87
C GLN A 67 -16.80 13.29 -12.81
N ALA A 68 -16.14 12.94 -11.71
CA ALA A 68 -15.87 13.85 -10.61
C ALA A 68 -14.90 14.96 -11.01
N ALA A 69 -13.83 14.67 -11.76
CA ALA A 69 -12.93 15.68 -12.30
C ALA A 69 -13.67 16.69 -13.18
N ARG A 70 -14.56 16.22 -14.06
CA ARG A 70 -15.38 17.10 -14.91
C ARG A 70 -16.40 17.91 -14.11
N PHE A 71 -16.93 17.33 -13.04
CA PHE A 71 -17.91 17.99 -12.17
C PHE A 71 -17.28 19.14 -11.38
N VAL A 72 -16.10 18.92 -10.79
CA VAL A 72 -15.43 19.92 -9.93
C VAL A 72 -14.66 20.99 -10.68
N LYS A 73 -14.50 20.85 -12.01
CA LYS A 73 -14.06 21.93 -12.90
C LYS A 73 -14.89 23.20 -12.74
N ASP A 74 -16.18 23.04 -12.44
CA ASP A 74 -16.99 24.14 -11.94
C ASP A 74 -16.97 24.13 -10.41
N THR A 75 -16.30 25.12 -9.81
CA THR A 75 -16.17 25.26 -8.35
C THR A 75 -17.54 25.37 -7.66
N ASN A 76 -18.60 25.80 -8.37
CA ASN A 76 -19.97 25.85 -7.84
C ASN A 76 -20.58 24.45 -7.60
N ASN A 77 -19.96 23.40 -8.13
CA ASN A 77 -20.41 22.03 -7.94
C ASN A 77 -19.75 21.34 -6.74
N ILE A 78 -18.69 21.92 -6.14
CA ILE A 78 -18.04 21.36 -4.94
C ILE A 78 -19.05 21.08 -3.79
N PRO A 79 -19.99 21.99 -3.48
CA PRO A 79 -21.01 21.74 -2.44
C PRO A 79 -22.01 20.63 -2.80
N LYS A 80 -22.05 20.19 -4.06
CA LYS A 80 -22.98 19.17 -4.58
C LYS A 80 -22.33 17.79 -4.72
N ILE A 81 -21.04 17.64 -4.39
CA ILE A 81 -20.30 16.38 -4.48
C ILE A 81 -20.97 15.29 -3.63
N ASP A 82 -21.41 15.63 -2.42
CA ASP A 82 -22.03 14.67 -1.50
C ASP A 82 -23.38 14.12 -2.02
N ALA A 83 -24.00 14.79 -3.01
CA ALA A 83 -25.23 14.35 -3.66
C ALA A 83 -24.99 13.43 -4.87
N GLN A 84 -23.73 13.18 -5.25
CA GLN A 84 -23.39 12.33 -6.39
C GLN A 84 -23.44 10.85 -6.01
N PRO A 85 -23.81 9.96 -6.94
CA PRO A 85 -23.90 8.52 -6.70
C PRO A 85 -22.53 7.81 -6.72
N TRP A 86 -21.45 8.52 -6.39
CA TRP A 86 -20.08 8.00 -6.35
C TRP A 86 -19.77 7.34 -5.01
N ASP A 87 -18.69 6.55 -4.99
CA ASP A 87 -18.11 6.02 -3.76
C ASP A 87 -17.65 7.14 -2.82
N ASP A 88 -17.69 6.89 -1.51
CA ASP A 88 -17.29 7.89 -0.51
C ASP A 88 -15.81 8.29 -0.63
N ASN A 89 -14.94 7.37 -1.07
CA ASN A 89 -13.54 7.68 -1.34
C ASN A 89 -13.40 8.60 -2.56
N VAL A 90 -14.19 8.37 -3.62
CA VAL A 90 -14.21 9.24 -4.81
C VAL A 90 -14.74 10.63 -4.46
N LYS A 91 -15.81 10.72 -3.66
CA LYS A 91 -16.31 12.01 -3.15
C LYS A 91 -15.27 12.75 -2.31
N ALA A 92 -14.53 12.04 -1.47
CA ALA A 92 -13.47 12.62 -0.66
C ALA A 92 -12.34 13.17 -1.54
N VAL A 93 -11.90 12.42 -2.56
CA VAL A 93 -10.88 12.86 -3.53
C VAL A 93 -11.37 14.03 -4.37
N ALA A 94 -12.64 14.06 -4.77
CA ALA A 94 -13.24 15.15 -5.55
C ALA A 94 -13.22 16.49 -4.80
N LYS A 95 -13.19 16.50 -3.46
CA LYS A 95 -13.02 17.72 -2.66
C LYS A 95 -11.62 18.32 -2.78
N PHE A 96 -10.68 17.64 -3.43
CA PHE A 96 -9.33 18.11 -3.75
C PHE A 96 -9.16 18.26 -5.28
N PRO A 97 -9.50 19.43 -5.86
CA PRO A 97 -9.49 19.63 -7.31
C PRO A 97 -8.15 19.28 -7.97
N ALA A 98 -7.04 19.70 -7.37
CA ALA A 98 -5.70 19.42 -7.91
C ALA A 98 -5.37 17.92 -7.97
N LEU A 99 -5.87 17.14 -6.99
CA LEU A 99 -5.62 15.69 -6.93
C LEU A 99 -6.45 14.96 -7.99
N ILE A 100 -7.73 15.33 -8.11
CA ILE A 100 -8.61 14.67 -9.09
C ILE A 100 -8.31 15.08 -10.53
N GLU A 101 -7.82 16.31 -10.74
CA GLU A 101 -7.28 16.75 -12.03
C GLU A 101 -6.02 15.97 -12.41
N GLN A 102 -5.13 15.65 -11.46
CA GLN A 102 -3.97 14.81 -11.71
C GLN A 102 -4.39 13.40 -12.16
N MET A 103 -5.40 12.81 -11.49
CA MET A 103 -5.91 11.50 -11.85
C MET A 103 -6.60 11.49 -13.23
N ASP A 104 -7.35 12.54 -13.58
CA ASP A 104 -7.98 12.70 -14.90
C ASP A 104 -6.96 13.01 -16.01
N ALA A 105 -5.86 13.68 -15.67
CA ALA A 105 -4.77 13.97 -16.60
C ALA A 105 -3.99 12.70 -16.98
N ASP A 106 -3.81 11.78 -16.04
CA ASP A 106 -3.15 10.49 -16.27
C ASP A 106 -4.03 9.31 -15.83
N LEU A 107 -5.00 8.99 -16.70
CA LEU A 107 -5.93 7.88 -16.47
C LEU A 107 -5.23 6.53 -16.48
N GLN A 108 -4.16 6.39 -17.26
CA GLN A 108 -3.38 5.15 -17.30
C GLN A 108 -2.72 4.93 -15.94
N TRP A 109 -2.06 5.96 -15.40
CA TRP A 109 -1.51 5.92 -14.03
C TRP A 109 -2.59 5.62 -12.98
N THR A 110 -3.77 6.23 -13.08
CA THR A 110 -4.88 5.98 -12.15
C THR A 110 -5.33 4.53 -12.16
N VAL A 111 -5.53 3.96 -13.35
CA VAL A 111 -5.90 2.54 -13.51
C VAL A 111 -4.79 1.64 -12.97
N ASP A 112 -3.54 1.94 -13.32
CA ASP A 112 -2.39 1.16 -12.86
C ASP A 112 -2.25 1.20 -11.34
N LEU A 113 -2.55 2.34 -10.71
CA LEU A 113 -2.56 2.49 -9.26
C LEU A 113 -3.67 1.66 -8.61
N GLY A 114 -4.87 1.67 -9.19
CA GLY A 114 -5.99 0.83 -8.74
C GLY A 114 -5.68 -0.66 -8.86
N VAL A 115 -5.09 -1.09 -9.98
CA VAL A 115 -4.66 -2.48 -10.18
C VAL A 115 -3.58 -2.86 -9.17
N ALA A 116 -2.56 -2.02 -8.98
CA ALA A 116 -1.51 -2.28 -8.00
C ALA A 116 -2.05 -2.38 -6.56
N PHE A 117 -3.05 -1.59 -6.20
CA PHE A 117 -3.70 -1.68 -4.90
C PHE A 117 -4.49 -2.98 -4.70
N VAL A 118 -5.15 -3.47 -5.76
CA VAL A 118 -5.90 -4.73 -5.71
C VAL A 118 -4.97 -5.95 -5.70
N GLU A 119 -3.90 -5.92 -6.49
CA GLU A 119 -2.97 -7.05 -6.64
C GLU A 119 -1.91 -7.10 -5.53
N GLN A 120 -1.36 -5.95 -5.14
CA GLN A 120 -0.18 -5.83 -4.28
C GLN A 120 -0.31 -4.65 -3.28
N PRO A 121 -1.36 -4.64 -2.44
CA PRO A 121 -1.58 -3.54 -1.50
C PRO A 121 -0.42 -3.37 -0.52
N LYS A 122 0.18 -4.49 -0.08
CA LYS A 122 1.24 -4.47 0.91
C LYS A 122 2.53 -3.87 0.33
N GLU A 123 2.95 -4.35 -0.83
CA GLU A 123 4.17 -3.91 -1.49
C GLU A 123 4.08 -2.45 -1.93
N LEU A 124 2.91 -2.02 -2.42
CA LEU A 124 2.64 -0.62 -2.76
C LEU A 124 2.80 0.28 -1.53
N MET A 125 2.21 -0.10 -0.40
CA MET A 125 2.33 0.67 0.85
C MET A 125 3.76 0.70 1.38
N ASP A 126 4.48 -0.43 1.35
CA ASP A 126 5.88 -0.48 1.76
C ASP A 126 6.73 0.51 0.93
N LYS A 127 6.49 0.59 -0.38
CA LYS A 127 7.22 1.52 -1.26
C LYS A 127 6.93 2.98 -0.98
N ILE A 128 5.67 3.32 -0.69
CA ILE A 128 5.28 4.67 -0.27
C ILE A 128 6.02 5.05 1.02
N GLN A 129 6.09 4.14 2.01
CA GLN A 129 6.81 4.40 3.26
C GLN A 129 8.33 4.51 3.06
N GLU A 130 8.91 3.68 2.19
CA GLU A 130 10.33 3.76 1.83
C GLU A 130 10.67 5.10 1.18
N LEU A 131 9.86 5.54 0.22
CA LEU A 131 10.01 6.84 -0.45
C LEU A 131 9.87 8.01 0.52
N ARG A 132 8.96 7.92 1.51
CA ARG A 132 8.88 8.91 2.58
C ARG A 132 10.16 8.93 3.42
N GLY A 133 10.67 7.77 3.82
CA GLY A 133 11.96 7.68 4.51
C GLY A 133 13.08 8.38 3.73
N LYS A 134 13.17 8.12 2.42
CA LYS A 134 14.12 8.79 1.51
C LYS A 134 13.88 10.30 1.43
N ALA A 135 12.64 10.76 1.31
CA ALA A 135 12.28 12.18 1.24
C ALA A 135 12.57 12.93 2.55
N HIS A 136 12.35 12.28 3.69
CA HIS A 136 12.71 12.81 5.01
C HIS A 136 14.24 12.95 5.16
N GLN A 137 15.00 11.96 4.69
CA GLN A 137 16.46 11.97 4.73
C GLN A 137 17.10 12.95 3.73
N ALA A 138 16.46 13.17 2.57
CA ALA A 138 16.92 14.09 1.54
C ALA A 138 16.69 15.58 1.89
N GLY A 139 16.17 15.90 3.08
CA GLY A 139 16.03 17.28 3.55
C GLY A 139 15.06 18.16 2.73
N THR A 140 14.28 17.56 1.83
CA THR A 140 13.37 18.26 0.90
C THR A 140 11.94 18.37 1.47
N LEU A 141 11.79 18.28 2.79
CA LEU A 141 10.52 18.53 3.46
C LEU A 141 10.23 20.03 3.46
N GLN A 142 9.74 20.55 2.35
CA GLN A 142 8.71 21.58 2.41
C GLN A 142 7.47 20.90 2.99
N THR A 143 7.44 20.74 4.31
CA THR A 143 6.23 20.44 5.08
C THR A 143 5.29 21.61 4.83
N THR A 144 4.45 21.52 3.80
CA THR A 144 3.37 22.48 3.61
C THR A 144 2.47 22.36 4.85
N PRO A 145 2.00 23.46 5.47
CA PRO A 145 1.27 23.43 6.74
C PRO A 145 0.01 22.55 6.77
N GLN A 146 -0.48 22.06 5.62
CA GLN A 146 -1.53 21.03 5.57
C GLN A 146 -1.05 19.63 6.03
N GLN A 147 0.26 19.38 6.11
CA GLN A 147 0.87 18.10 6.50
C GLN A 147 1.07 17.95 8.03
N VAL A 148 0.73 18.97 8.82
CA VAL A 148 0.82 18.96 10.30
C VAL A 148 -0.49 18.55 10.99
N VAL A 149 -1.59 18.31 10.27
CA VAL A 149 -2.89 18.05 10.92
C VAL A 149 -3.08 16.58 11.36
N THR A 150 -2.23 15.65 10.93
CA THR A 150 -2.32 14.23 11.36
C THR A 150 -1.04 13.69 12.00
N VAL A 151 -0.18 14.57 12.52
CA VAL A 151 0.76 14.19 13.59
C VAL A 151 0.25 14.75 14.92
N THR A 152 -1.08 14.73 15.13
CA THR A 152 -1.55 14.47 16.49
C THR A 152 -1.43 12.97 16.69
N THR A 153 -0.20 12.55 17.00
CA THR A 153 0.03 11.43 17.89
C THR A 153 -0.74 11.75 19.16
N SER A 154 -2.03 11.40 19.21
CA SER A 154 -2.66 11.09 20.49
C SER A 154 -2.05 9.76 20.92
N TRP A 155 -0.80 9.81 21.38
CA TRP A 155 -0.28 8.83 22.32
C TRP A 155 -1.14 8.96 23.57
N SER A 156 -2.32 8.34 23.52
CA SER A 156 -3.03 7.93 24.71
C SER A 156 -2.44 6.58 25.14
N CYS A 157 -1.15 6.57 25.45
CA CYS A 157 -0.66 5.64 26.44
C CYS A 157 -0.72 6.40 27.76
N ARG A 158 -1.92 6.47 28.34
CA ARG A 158 -2.07 6.76 29.76
C ARG A 158 -1.53 5.52 30.46
N PRO A 159 -0.43 5.57 31.22
CA PRO A 159 -0.09 4.48 32.10
C PRO A 159 -1.23 4.37 33.12
N MET A 160 -2.04 3.32 33.02
CA MET A 160 -2.87 2.89 34.14
C MET A 160 -1.91 2.44 35.24
N SER A 161 -1.59 3.33 36.16
CA SER A 161 -0.95 2.96 37.41
C SER A 161 -1.93 2.12 38.24
N PRO A 162 -1.58 0.90 38.66
CA PRO A 162 -2.32 0.24 39.73
C PRO A 162 -1.93 0.91 41.05
N ARG A 163 -2.88 1.57 41.71
CA ARG A 163 -2.77 1.93 43.13
C ARG A 163 -3.90 1.23 43.87
N TRP A 164 -3.46 0.21 44.61
CA TRP A 164 -4.02 -0.46 45.79
C TRP A 164 -5.37 0.01 46.29
#